data_AF-A0A1M5VXI3-F1
#
_entry.id   AF-A0A1M5VXI3-F1
#
_cell.length_a   1.000
_cell.length_b   1.000
_cell.length_c   1.000
_cell.angle_alpha   90.00
_cell.angle_beta   90.00
_cell.angle_gamma   90.00
#
_symmetry.space_group_name_H-M   'P 1'
#
loop_
_entity.id
_entity.type
_entity.pdbx_description
1 polymer ?
#
loop_
_entity_poly.entity_id
_entity_poly.type
_entity_poly.pdbx_seq_one_letter_code
_entity_poly.pdbx_strand_id
1 'polypeptide(L)'
;MKKLFIAVLLFVGIVSFAQDVNQKPAGDQREKLTLQQRNEKHLQKLTSELNLDKKQQEQVKQLLTERSAKAEKFREARKDSKTKPTDAEREAFKKQMKAEKEANDAKMKAILNADQYTKWTALKKEHKGHYRKGDFKTPQERDQAHLQKLTTDLNLNADQQKQVGELLSDRSTKMAMLKKSRRDSDVKPTDAERKAMKKQMEEDHKAFDSKMKSILNADQYKKWTAIQKERKDKMKDHRKDKM
;
A
#
# COMPACT_ATOMS: atom_id res chain seq x y z
N MET A 1 70.11 38.38 10.90
CA MET A 1 70.64 39.09 9.72
C MET A 1 69.84 38.71 8.48
N LYS A 2 69.26 39.72 7.82
CA LYS A 2 69.04 39.95 6.37
C LYS A 2 68.91 38.75 5.38
N LYS A 3 67.72 38.73 4.72
CA LYS A 3 67.43 38.78 3.25
C LYS A 3 67.43 37.50 2.36
N LEU A 4 66.26 37.34 1.70
CA LEU A 4 65.94 37.04 0.27
C LEU A 4 66.33 35.70 -0.37
N PHE A 5 65.37 35.03 -1.04
CA PHE A 5 65.39 34.32 -2.36
C PHE A 5 63.93 33.89 -2.68
N ILE A 6 63.17 34.41 -3.67
CA ILE A 6 63.11 34.21 -5.15
C ILE A 6 63.27 32.75 -5.62
N ALA A 7 62.38 32.33 -6.54
CA ALA A 7 62.34 31.13 -7.42
C ALA A 7 61.24 30.10 -7.02
N VAL A 8 60.46 29.43 -7.89
CA VAL A 8 60.47 29.26 -9.35
C VAL A 8 59.11 28.68 -9.82
N LEU A 9 58.83 28.90 -11.10
CA LEU A 9 57.77 28.38 -11.98
C LEU A 9 57.57 26.84 -12.04
N LEU A 10 56.41 26.47 -12.62
CA LEU A 10 56.05 25.26 -13.38
C LEU A 10 55.48 24.02 -12.65
N PHE A 11 54.18 23.77 -12.85
CA PHE A 11 53.61 22.43 -13.13
C PHE A 11 52.33 22.63 -13.98
N VAL A 12 52.43 22.52 -15.30
CA VAL A 12 51.96 21.39 -16.14
C VAL A 12 50.51 21.01 -15.87
N GLY A 13 49.64 21.39 -16.80
CA GLY A 13 48.28 20.85 -16.92
C GLY A 13 48.26 19.55 -17.72
N ILE A 14 47.34 18.66 -17.35
CA ILE A 14 46.43 17.88 -18.20
C ILE A 14 45.24 17.58 -17.29
N VAL A 15 44.04 18.06 -17.64
CA VAL A 15 42.80 17.47 -17.13
C VAL A 15 41.93 17.16 -18.33
N SER A 16 41.96 15.89 -18.73
CA SER A 16 40.94 15.28 -19.55
C SER A 16 40.08 14.42 -18.61
N PHE A 17 38.83 14.82 -18.40
CA PHE A 17 37.81 13.92 -17.83
C PHE A 17 36.62 13.90 -18.77
N ALA A 18 36.68 12.94 -19.69
CA ALA A 18 35.49 12.26 -20.17
C ALA A 18 35.00 11.34 -19.05
N GLN A 19 33.91 11.71 -18.39
CA GLN A 19 33.07 10.77 -17.64
C GLN A 19 31.62 10.99 -18.08
N ASP A 20 31.27 10.27 -19.14
CA ASP A 20 29.91 9.86 -19.45
C ASP A 20 29.42 8.99 -18.28
N VAL A 21 28.63 9.59 -17.41
CA VAL A 21 27.98 8.90 -16.30
C VAL A 21 26.49 9.12 -16.42
N ASN A 22 25.84 8.14 -17.05
CA ASN A 22 24.44 7.80 -16.84
C ASN A 22 24.19 7.49 -15.34
N GLN A 23 24.15 8.52 -14.50
CA GLN A 23 23.59 8.45 -13.15
C GLN A 23 22.14 8.90 -13.24
N LYS A 24 21.23 7.93 -13.10
CA LYS A 24 19.85 8.18 -12.65
C LYS A 24 19.93 9.16 -11.47
N PRO A 25 19.17 10.27 -11.46
CA PRO A 25 19.22 11.22 -10.36
C PRO A 25 18.99 10.45 -9.06
N ALA A 26 20.00 10.49 -8.19
CA ALA A 26 19.92 9.96 -6.85
C ALA A 26 18.62 10.50 -6.25
N GLY A 27 17.70 9.61 -5.92
CA GLY A 27 16.45 9.98 -5.26
C GLY A 27 16.80 10.81 -4.03
N ASP A 28 16.48 12.10 -4.13
CA ASP A 28 16.41 13.11 -3.08
C ASP A 28 16.81 12.55 -1.70
N GLN A 29 18.06 12.77 -1.30
CA GLN A 29 18.56 12.46 0.04
C GLN A 29 17.82 13.36 1.04
N ARG A 30 16.55 13.03 1.31
CA ARG A 30 15.87 13.51 2.51
C ARG A 30 16.75 13.06 3.68
N GLU A 31 17.28 14.03 4.42
CA GLU A 31 17.99 13.76 5.68
C GLU A 31 17.17 12.75 6.47
N LYS A 32 17.75 11.56 6.69
CA LYS A 32 17.08 10.51 7.43
C LYS A 32 17.02 10.98 8.88
N LEU A 33 15.89 11.57 9.28
CA LEU A 33 15.62 11.87 10.68
C LEU A 33 16.02 10.67 11.54
N THR A 34 16.76 10.93 12.62
CA THR A 34 17.14 9.90 13.59
C THR A 34 15.88 9.28 14.22
N LEU A 35 16.00 8.08 14.80
CA LEU A 35 14.87 7.43 15.48
C LEU A 35 14.27 8.33 16.56
N GLN A 36 15.14 9.02 17.30
CA GLN A 36 14.74 9.98 18.31
C GLN A 36 13.97 11.16 17.71
N GLN A 37 14.50 11.81 16.67
CA GLN A 37 13.82 12.93 16.00
C GLN A 37 12.45 12.52 15.41
N ARG A 38 12.34 11.28 14.90
CA ARG A 38 11.07 10.74 14.41
C ARG A 38 10.06 10.54 15.54
N ASN A 39 10.49 9.99 16.66
CA ASN A 39 9.65 9.79 17.83
C ASN A 39 9.17 11.13 18.40
N GLU A 40 10.06 12.12 18.48
CA GLU A 40 9.74 13.47 18.94
C GLU A 40 8.73 14.16 18.01
N LYS A 41 8.94 14.11 16.69
CA LYS A 41 7.98 14.65 15.72
C LYS A 41 6.61 13.95 15.82
N HIS A 42 6.60 12.64 16.01
CA HIS A 42 5.35 11.88 16.15
C HIS A 42 4.64 12.21 17.47
N LEU A 43 5.38 12.37 18.56
CA LEU A 43 4.85 12.84 19.83
C LEU A 43 4.23 14.24 19.68
N GLN A 44 4.95 15.19 19.09
CA GLN A 44 4.45 16.55 18.85
C GLN A 44 3.13 16.55 18.07
N LYS A 45 3.05 15.71 17.04
CA LYS A 45 1.83 15.56 16.24
C LYS A 45 0.67 14.97 17.07
N LEU A 46 0.92 13.92 17.86
CA LEU A 46 -0.11 13.35 18.74
C LEU A 46 -0.54 14.35 19.83
N THR A 47 0.40 15.12 20.37
CA THR A 47 0.12 16.19 21.34
C THR A 47 -0.80 17.24 20.75
N SER A 48 -0.54 17.72 19.53
CA SER A 48 -1.41 18.72 18.90
C SER A 48 -2.76 18.16 18.46
N GLU A 49 -2.80 16.91 17.97
CA GLU A 49 -4.05 16.31 17.52
C GLU A 49 -4.95 15.87 18.67
N LEU A 50 -4.38 15.38 19.78
CA LEU A 50 -5.13 14.84 20.92
C LEU A 50 -5.16 15.77 22.13
N ASN A 51 -4.50 16.93 22.07
CA ASN A 51 -4.33 17.84 23.21
C ASN A 51 -3.81 17.11 24.45
N LEU A 52 -2.70 16.39 24.32
CA LEU A 52 -2.14 15.58 25.41
C LEU A 52 -1.58 16.45 26.54
N ASP A 53 -1.87 16.10 27.79
CA ASP A 53 -1.25 16.73 28.96
C ASP A 53 0.21 16.26 29.16
N LYS A 54 0.94 16.89 30.10
CA LYS A 54 2.37 16.57 30.35
C LYS A 54 2.59 15.10 30.73
N LYS A 55 1.74 14.53 31.58
CA LYS A 55 1.85 13.14 32.03
C LYS A 55 1.58 12.18 30.86
N GLN A 56 0.56 12.48 30.05
CA GLN A 56 0.24 11.71 28.85
C GLN A 56 1.38 11.78 27.82
N GLN A 57 1.99 12.95 27.62
CA GLN A 57 3.12 13.12 26.72
C GLN A 57 4.32 12.27 27.13
N GLU A 58 4.65 12.22 28.43
CA GLU A 58 5.72 11.36 28.97
C GLU A 58 5.43 9.87 28.72
N GLN A 59 4.22 9.41 28.99
CA GLN A 59 3.82 8.02 28.78
C GLN A 59 3.79 7.64 27.28
N VAL A 60 3.30 8.54 26.42
CA VAL A 60 3.32 8.33 24.96
C VAL A 60 4.75 8.31 24.44
N LYS A 61 5.64 9.17 24.95
CA LYS A 61 7.07 9.17 24.57
C LYS A 61 7.73 7.82 24.88
N GLN A 62 7.47 7.26 26.05
CA GLN A 62 7.94 5.93 26.43
C GLN A 62 7.40 4.84 25.48
N LEU A 63 6.10 4.86 25.19
CA LEU A 63 5.45 3.94 24.25
C LEU A 63 6.05 4.03 22.83
N LEU A 64 6.31 5.23 22.33
CA LEU A 64 6.93 5.44 21.01
C LEU A 64 8.37 4.93 20.96
N THR A 65 9.12 5.12 22.04
CA THR A 65 10.50 4.62 22.15
C THR A 65 10.53 3.10 22.13
N GLU A 66 9.70 2.45 22.96
CA GLU A 66 9.58 0.98 23.00
C GLU A 66 9.20 0.42 21.63
N ARG A 67 8.21 1.05 20.96
CA ARG A 67 7.74 0.64 19.63
C ARG A 67 8.83 0.81 18.57
N SER A 68 9.57 1.92 18.60
CA SER A 68 10.66 2.16 17.64
C SER A 68 11.81 1.19 17.80
N ALA A 69 12.17 0.84 19.05
CA ALA A 69 13.22 -0.14 19.34
C ALA A 69 12.83 -1.54 18.83
N LYS A 70 11.58 -1.96 19.08
CA LYS A 70 11.05 -3.22 18.52
C LYS A 70 11.05 -3.21 16.98
N ALA A 71 10.61 -2.13 16.36
CA ALA A 71 10.59 -2.00 14.91
C ALA A 71 12.00 -2.08 14.28
N GLU A 72 13.01 -1.50 14.91
CA GLU A 72 14.40 -1.63 14.43
C GLU A 72 14.92 -3.05 14.60
N LYS A 73 14.67 -3.72 15.72
CA LYS A 73 15.04 -5.14 15.89
C LYS A 73 14.43 -6.03 14.79
N PHE A 74 13.15 -5.81 14.45
CA PHE A 74 12.52 -6.53 13.34
C PHE A 74 13.15 -6.18 11.98
N ARG A 75 13.56 -4.92 11.80
CA ARG A 75 14.18 -4.47 10.57
C ARG A 75 15.56 -5.08 10.40
N GLU A 76 16.36 -5.10 11.45
CA GLU A 76 17.70 -5.72 11.49
C GLU A 76 17.60 -7.23 11.24
N ALA A 77 16.71 -7.93 11.96
CA ALA A 77 16.47 -9.35 11.76
C ALA A 77 16.06 -9.71 10.31
N ARG A 78 15.53 -8.75 9.54
CA ARG A 78 15.16 -8.93 8.13
C ARG A 78 16.17 -8.37 7.13
N LYS A 79 17.09 -7.51 7.54
CA LYS A 79 18.14 -6.98 6.64
C LYS A 79 19.07 -8.10 6.18
N ASP A 80 19.30 -9.09 7.04
CA ASP A 80 20.24 -10.18 6.76
C ASP A 80 19.58 -11.39 6.06
N SER A 81 18.25 -11.38 5.91
CA SER A 81 17.51 -12.44 5.24
C SER A 81 17.50 -12.21 3.73
N LYS A 82 18.41 -12.89 3.01
CA LYS A 82 18.43 -12.94 1.52
C LYS A 82 17.33 -13.83 0.93
N THR A 83 16.65 -14.61 1.76
CA THR A 83 15.62 -15.58 1.34
C THR A 83 14.22 -15.00 1.54
N LYS A 84 13.32 -15.27 0.59
CA LYS A 84 11.91 -14.87 0.74
C LYS A 84 11.29 -15.70 1.88
N PRO A 85 10.56 -15.08 2.82
CA PRO A 85 9.88 -15.82 3.89
C PRO A 85 8.90 -16.84 3.30
N THR A 86 8.89 -18.05 3.86
CA THR A 86 7.89 -19.09 3.61
C THR A 86 6.49 -18.61 3.98
N ASP A 87 5.44 -19.27 3.48
CA ASP A 87 4.06 -18.86 3.81
C ASP A 87 3.77 -19.01 5.31
N ALA A 88 4.32 -20.04 5.96
CA ALA A 88 4.21 -20.22 7.41
C ALA A 88 4.88 -19.09 8.21
N GLU A 89 6.09 -18.66 7.83
CA GLU A 89 6.77 -17.52 8.46
C GLU A 89 6.03 -16.20 8.24
N ARG A 90 5.38 -16.03 7.08
CA ARG A 90 4.53 -14.85 6.82
C ARG A 90 3.30 -14.83 7.72
N GLU A 91 2.62 -15.95 7.89
CA GLU A 91 1.46 -16.03 8.78
C GLU A 91 1.84 -15.84 10.25
N ALA A 92 2.94 -16.45 10.71
CA ALA A 92 3.48 -16.22 12.05
C ALA A 92 3.79 -14.74 12.27
N PHE A 93 4.45 -14.09 11.30
CA PHE A 93 4.75 -12.67 11.36
C PHE A 93 3.48 -11.80 11.36
N LYS A 94 2.46 -12.13 10.56
CA LYS A 94 1.18 -11.41 10.60
C LYS A 94 0.53 -11.50 11.97
N LYS A 95 0.51 -12.68 12.58
CA LYS A 95 -0.05 -12.91 13.92
C LYS A 95 0.71 -12.09 14.97
N GLN A 96 2.03 -12.10 14.91
CA GLN A 96 2.89 -11.28 15.78
C GLN A 96 2.60 -9.79 15.62
N MET A 97 2.56 -9.28 14.37
CA MET A 97 2.26 -7.87 14.10
C MET A 97 0.85 -7.46 14.52
N LYS A 98 -0.13 -8.38 14.48
CA LYS A 98 -1.49 -8.12 14.95
C LYS A 98 -1.53 -8.02 16.48
N ALA A 99 -0.93 -8.98 17.18
CA ALA A 99 -0.82 -8.95 18.64
C ALA A 99 -0.09 -7.71 19.14
N GLU A 100 1.00 -7.30 18.48
CA GLU A 100 1.71 -6.07 18.83
C GLU A 100 0.87 -4.81 18.58
N LYS A 101 0.07 -4.77 17.52
CA LYS A 101 -0.87 -3.65 17.29
C LYS A 101 -1.89 -3.57 18.40
N GLU A 102 -2.48 -4.69 18.80
CA GLU A 102 -3.47 -4.76 19.87
C GLU A 102 -2.87 -4.35 21.22
N ALA A 103 -1.66 -4.82 21.55
CA ALA A 103 -0.96 -4.44 22.76
C ALA A 103 -0.62 -2.94 22.81
N ASN A 104 -0.18 -2.37 21.69
CA ASN A 104 0.10 -0.93 21.60
C ASN A 104 -1.19 -0.10 21.69
N ASP A 105 -2.27 -0.56 21.08
CA ASP A 105 -3.58 0.09 21.16
C ASP A 105 -4.11 0.09 22.61
N ALA A 106 -3.93 -1.01 23.34
CA ALA A 106 -4.30 -1.12 24.75
C ALA A 106 -3.46 -0.17 25.62
N LYS A 107 -2.14 -0.11 25.42
CA LYS A 107 -1.26 0.84 26.11
C LYS A 107 -1.66 2.29 25.82
N MET A 108 -1.98 2.61 24.56
CA MET A 108 -2.45 3.95 24.20
C MET A 108 -3.79 4.27 24.86
N LYS A 109 -4.74 3.33 24.86
CA LYS A 109 -6.04 3.49 25.54
C LYS A 109 -5.91 3.76 27.03
N ALA A 110 -4.90 3.18 27.69
CA ALA A 110 -4.65 3.41 29.12
C ALA A 110 -4.07 4.80 29.43
N ILE A 111 -3.46 5.45 28.44
CA ILE A 111 -2.87 6.80 28.56
C ILE A 111 -3.91 7.88 28.23
N LEU A 112 -4.73 7.62 27.20
CA LEU A 112 -5.72 8.57 26.71
C LEU A 112 -7.02 8.50 27.51
N ASN A 113 -7.70 9.65 27.63
CA ASN A 113 -9.08 9.67 28.09
C ASN A 113 -10.05 9.19 26.97
N ALA A 114 -11.34 9.09 27.29
CA ALA A 114 -12.35 8.57 26.36
C ALA A 114 -12.44 9.37 25.05
N ASP A 115 -12.44 10.70 25.12
CA ASP A 115 -12.58 11.59 23.97
C ASP A 115 -11.33 11.55 23.09
N GLN A 116 -10.16 11.60 23.72
CA GLN A 116 -8.86 11.49 23.05
C GLN A 116 -8.71 10.12 22.37
N TYR A 117 -9.12 9.04 23.02
CA TYR A 117 -9.08 7.71 22.43
C TYR A 117 -10.01 7.62 21.21
N THR A 118 -11.21 8.18 21.31
CA THR A 118 -12.16 8.24 20.18
C THR A 118 -11.55 8.98 18.99
N LYS A 119 -10.98 10.17 19.22
CA LYS A 119 -10.29 10.96 18.19
C LYS A 119 -9.09 10.20 17.61
N TRP A 120 -8.28 9.56 18.45
CA TRP A 120 -7.14 8.76 18.03
C TRP A 120 -7.55 7.57 17.15
N THR A 121 -8.64 6.87 17.47
CA THR A 121 -9.15 5.79 16.60
C THR A 121 -9.66 6.30 15.26
N ALA A 122 -10.26 7.49 15.20
CA ALA A 122 -10.66 8.15 13.96
C ALA A 122 -9.44 8.52 13.10
N LEU A 123 -8.44 9.18 13.69
CA LEU A 123 -7.16 9.51 13.03
C LEU A 123 -6.47 8.25 12.48
N LYS A 124 -6.53 7.14 13.23
CA LYS A 124 -5.97 5.85 12.79
C LYS A 124 -6.70 5.26 11.58
N LYS A 125 -8.02 5.47 11.46
CA LYS A 125 -8.82 5.05 10.29
C LYS A 125 -8.52 5.93 9.08
N GLU A 126 -8.43 7.24 9.28
CA GLU A 126 -8.08 8.20 8.24
C GLU A 126 -6.67 7.96 7.68
N HIS A 127 -5.68 7.75 8.56
CA HIS A 127 -4.32 7.41 8.16
C HIS A 127 -4.18 6.02 7.52
N LYS A 128 -5.11 5.09 7.76
CA LYS A 128 -5.22 3.84 6.99
C LYS A 128 -5.77 4.04 5.58
N GLY A 129 -6.47 5.15 5.32
CA GLY A 129 -7.02 5.51 4.01
C GLY A 129 -5.97 5.96 2.99
N HIS A 130 -4.78 6.37 3.43
CA HIS A 130 -3.66 6.70 2.54
C HIS A 130 -2.85 5.44 2.20
N TYR A 131 -3.26 4.82 1.09
CA TYR A 131 -2.68 3.63 0.46
C TYR A 131 -1.14 3.53 0.56
N ARG A 132 -0.65 2.59 1.39
CA ARG A 132 0.66 1.97 1.15
C ARG A 132 0.51 0.96 0.02
N LYS A 133 1.37 1.05 -1.01
CA LYS A 133 1.61 -0.02 -1.99
C LYS A 133 1.95 -1.31 -1.24
N GLY A 134 0.97 -2.16 -0.92
CA GLY A 134 1.23 -3.43 -0.24
C GLY A 134 0.07 -4.04 0.56
N ASP A 135 -0.90 -3.25 1.03
CA ASP A 135 -2.11 -3.80 1.68
C ASP A 135 -3.10 -4.26 0.61
N PHE A 136 -2.78 -5.36 -0.07
CA PHE A 136 -3.79 -6.08 -0.82
C PHE A 136 -4.69 -6.77 0.19
N LYS A 137 -5.95 -6.35 0.26
CA LYS A 137 -7.04 -7.25 0.67
C LYS A 137 -6.80 -8.61 0.03
N THR A 138 -6.92 -9.69 0.80
CA THR A 138 -6.87 -11.05 0.24
C THR A 138 -7.90 -11.17 -0.89
N PRO A 139 -7.74 -12.08 -1.87
CA PRO A 139 -8.76 -12.29 -2.91
C PRO A 139 -10.17 -12.40 -2.31
N GLN A 140 -10.31 -13.15 -1.21
CA GLN A 140 -11.54 -13.34 -0.46
C GLN A 140 -12.07 -12.04 0.16
N GLU A 141 -11.21 -11.23 0.81
CA GLU A 141 -11.62 -9.93 1.37
C GLU A 141 -12.00 -8.93 0.27
N ARG A 142 -11.39 -9.02 -0.92
CA ARG A 142 -11.77 -8.19 -2.07
C ARG A 142 -13.13 -8.58 -2.61
N ASP A 143 -13.39 -9.88 -2.73
CA ASP A 143 -14.64 -10.41 -3.22
C ASP A 143 -15.77 -10.07 -2.24
N GLN A 144 -15.54 -10.22 -0.93
CA GLN A 144 -16.51 -9.84 0.10
C GLN A 144 -16.79 -8.33 0.08
N ALA A 145 -15.75 -7.48 -0.02
CA ALA A 145 -15.95 -6.03 -0.10
C ALA A 145 -16.66 -5.61 -1.40
N HIS A 146 -16.40 -6.31 -2.51
CA HIS A 146 -17.09 -6.06 -3.77
C HIS A 146 -18.54 -6.50 -3.68
N LEU A 147 -18.81 -7.69 -3.13
CA LEU A 147 -20.17 -8.18 -2.87
C LEU A 147 -20.95 -7.19 -2.00
N GLN A 148 -20.39 -6.75 -0.86
CA GLN A 148 -21.03 -5.76 0.01
C GLN A 148 -21.42 -4.49 -0.76
N LYS A 149 -20.52 -3.98 -1.60
CA LYS A 149 -20.80 -2.81 -2.43
C LYS A 149 -21.94 -3.06 -3.42
N LEU A 150 -21.94 -4.22 -4.10
CA LEU A 150 -23.03 -4.58 -5.02
C LEU A 150 -24.36 -4.78 -4.29
N THR A 151 -24.34 -5.37 -3.11
CA THR A 151 -25.52 -5.50 -2.25
C THR A 151 -26.11 -4.15 -1.93
N THR A 152 -25.28 -3.16 -1.54
CA THR A 152 -25.75 -1.80 -1.27
C THR A 152 -26.26 -1.10 -2.54
N ASP A 153 -25.47 -1.11 -3.61
CA ASP A 153 -25.77 -0.37 -4.85
C ASP A 153 -27.01 -0.93 -5.58
N LEU A 154 -27.21 -2.24 -5.52
CA LEU A 154 -28.27 -2.96 -6.24
C LEU A 154 -29.40 -3.47 -5.33
N ASN A 155 -29.27 -3.32 -4.01
CA ASN A 155 -30.21 -3.87 -3.03
C ASN A 155 -30.47 -5.38 -3.24
N LEU A 156 -29.40 -6.18 -3.24
CA LEU A 156 -29.47 -7.61 -3.52
C LEU A 156 -30.11 -8.38 -2.37
N ASN A 157 -31.00 -9.34 -2.68
CA ASN A 157 -31.55 -10.26 -1.68
C ASN A 157 -30.55 -11.39 -1.32
N ALA A 158 -30.89 -12.24 -0.35
CA ALA A 158 -29.98 -13.29 0.14
C ALA A 158 -29.54 -14.29 -0.96
N ASP A 159 -30.47 -14.72 -1.83
CA ASP A 159 -30.18 -15.66 -2.91
C ASP A 159 -29.28 -15.02 -3.98
N GLN A 160 -29.57 -13.77 -4.33
CA GLN A 160 -28.75 -12.99 -5.26
C GLN A 160 -27.35 -12.75 -4.69
N GLN A 161 -27.22 -12.46 -3.39
CA GLN A 161 -25.93 -12.28 -2.74
C GLN A 161 -25.09 -13.56 -2.79
N LYS A 162 -25.71 -14.72 -2.59
CA LYS A 162 -25.02 -16.01 -2.72
C LYS A 162 -24.50 -16.23 -4.14
N GLN A 163 -25.38 -16.09 -5.14
CA GLN A 163 -25.02 -16.29 -6.56
C GLN A 163 -23.97 -15.27 -7.04
N VAL A 164 -24.08 -14.00 -6.65
CA VAL A 164 -23.08 -12.98 -6.97
C VAL A 164 -21.75 -13.26 -6.26
N GLY A 165 -21.79 -13.71 -5.01
CA GLY A 165 -20.59 -14.09 -4.25
C GLY A 165 -19.80 -15.21 -4.93
N GLU A 166 -20.48 -16.28 -5.35
CA GLU A 166 -19.88 -17.38 -6.13
C GLU A 166 -19.28 -16.88 -7.44
N LEU A 167 -20.04 -16.06 -8.19
CA LEU A 167 -19.59 -15.47 -9.45
C LEU A 167 -18.32 -14.59 -9.28
N LEU A 168 -18.21 -13.87 -8.17
CA LEU A 168 -17.02 -13.08 -7.85
C LEU A 168 -15.81 -13.94 -7.49
N SER A 169 -16.03 -15.00 -6.70
CA SER A 169 -14.98 -15.96 -6.32
C SER A 169 -14.40 -16.70 -7.52
N ASP A 170 -15.25 -17.15 -8.46
CA ASP A 170 -14.81 -17.78 -9.70
C ASP A 170 -13.92 -16.84 -10.52
N ARG A 171 -14.36 -15.57 -10.66
CA ARG A 171 -13.61 -14.55 -11.39
C ARG A 171 -12.28 -14.25 -10.72
N SER A 172 -12.24 -14.13 -9.40
CA SER A 172 -11.01 -13.81 -8.66
C SER A 172 -10.00 -14.95 -8.73
N THR A 173 -10.49 -16.20 -8.64
CA THR A 173 -9.69 -17.42 -8.80
C THR A 173 -9.07 -17.50 -10.19
N LYS A 174 -9.86 -17.28 -11.24
CA LYS A 174 -9.37 -17.23 -12.63
C LYS A 174 -8.29 -16.16 -12.81
N MET A 175 -8.51 -14.96 -12.27
CA MET A 175 -7.55 -13.85 -12.36
C MET A 175 -6.27 -14.13 -11.57
N ALA A 176 -6.36 -14.82 -10.43
CA ALA A 176 -5.20 -15.24 -9.65
C ALA A 176 -4.33 -16.25 -10.41
N MET A 177 -4.95 -17.24 -11.07
CA MET A 177 -4.23 -18.19 -11.94
C MET A 177 -3.54 -17.49 -13.11
N LEU A 178 -4.23 -16.58 -13.80
CA LEU A 178 -3.65 -15.79 -14.89
C LEU A 178 -2.46 -14.95 -14.41
N LYS A 179 -2.60 -14.29 -13.25
CA LYS A 179 -1.53 -13.50 -12.65
C LYS A 179 -0.32 -14.37 -12.27
N LYS A 180 -0.55 -15.57 -11.72
CA LYS A 180 0.51 -16.52 -11.36
C LYS A 180 1.26 -16.99 -12.61
N SER A 181 0.53 -17.45 -13.63
CA SER A 181 1.11 -17.88 -14.92
C SER A 181 2.00 -16.78 -15.54
N ARG A 182 1.58 -15.52 -15.49
CA ARG A 182 2.37 -14.38 -16.00
C ARG A 182 3.55 -13.99 -15.12
N ARG A 183 3.48 -14.26 -13.82
CA ARG A 183 4.61 -13.98 -12.91
C ARG A 183 5.71 -15.02 -13.08
N ASP A 184 5.32 -16.25 -13.35
CA ASP A 184 6.25 -17.37 -13.49
C ASP A 184 6.89 -17.40 -14.91
N SER A 185 6.36 -16.61 -15.86
CA SER A 185 7.02 -16.31 -17.14
C SER A 185 7.96 -15.08 -17.01
N ASP A 186 9.27 -15.27 -17.07
CA ASP A 186 10.25 -14.16 -17.11
C ASP A 186 10.27 -13.42 -18.46
N VAL A 187 9.54 -13.92 -19.45
CA VAL A 187 9.42 -13.33 -20.79
C VAL A 187 8.18 -12.44 -20.86
N LYS A 188 8.37 -11.20 -21.33
CA LYS A 188 7.24 -10.30 -21.59
C LYS A 188 6.39 -10.87 -22.73
N PRO A 189 5.04 -10.85 -22.62
CA PRO A 189 4.18 -11.31 -23.71
C PRO A 189 4.44 -10.53 -24.99
N THR A 190 4.53 -11.26 -26.10
CA THR A 190 4.54 -10.74 -27.48
C THR A 190 3.25 -9.99 -27.79
N ASP A 191 3.24 -9.18 -28.85
CA ASP A 191 2.04 -8.42 -29.20
C ASP A 191 0.88 -9.33 -29.65
N ALA A 192 1.18 -10.48 -30.26
CA ALA A 192 0.20 -11.51 -30.57
C ALA A 192 -0.45 -12.08 -29.30
N GLU A 193 0.35 -12.43 -28.29
CA GLU A 193 -0.14 -12.93 -27.00
C GLU A 193 -0.91 -11.86 -26.22
N ARG A 194 -0.49 -10.60 -26.28
CA ARG A 194 -1.25 -9.48 -25.69
C ARG A 194 -2.62 -9.32 -26.34
N LYS A 195 -2.69 -9.42 -27.67
CA LYS A 195 -3.95 -9.34 -28.42
C LYS A 195 -4.86 -10.52 -28.07
N ALA A 196 -4.32 -11.73 -27.98
CA ALA A 196 -5.05 -12.91 -27.53
C ALA A 196 -5.58 -12.75 -26.10
N MET A 197 -4.74 -12.28 -25.17
CA MET A 197 -5.16 -11.99 -23.79
C MET A 197 -6.26 -10.93 -23.71
N LYS A 198 -6.16 -9.86 -24.52
CA LYS A 198 -7.20 -8.83 -24.58
C LYS A 198 -8.53 -9.41 -25.04
N LYS A 199 -8.51 -10.23 -26.11
CA LYS A 199 -9.70 -10.92 -26.62
C LYS A 199 -10.32 -11.82 -25.55
N GLN A 200 -9.50 -12.65 -24.90
CA GLN A 200 -9.96 -13.52 -23.81
C GLN A 200 -10.58 -12.71 -22.65
N MET A 201 -9.99 -11.58 -22.29
CA MET A 201 -10.49 -10.72 -21.22
C MET A 201 -11.82 -10.06 -21.58
N GLU A 202 -12.03 -9.71 -22.85
CA GLU A 202 -13.33 -9.19 -23.34
C GLU A 202 -14.42 -10.27 -23.32
N GLU A 203 -14.09 -11.50 -23.73
CA GLU A 203 -15.00 -12.65 -23.67
C GLU A 203 -15.37 -12.99 -22.22
N ASP A 204 -14.39 -13.02 -21.32
CA ASP A 204 -14.62 -13.24 -19.88
C ASP A 204 -15.51 -12.15 -19.27
N HIS A 205 -15.35 -10.89 -19.70
CA HIS A 205 -16.19 -9.80 -19.24
C HIS A 205 -17.63 -9.97 -19.71
N LYS A 206 -17.84 -10.32 -20.99
CA LYS A 206 -19.17 -10.60 -21.55
C LYS A 206 -19.85 -11.78 -20.85
N ALA A 207 -19.10 -12.85 -20.57
CA ALA A 207 -19.61 -14.01 -19.86
C ALA A 207 -20.03 -13.65 -18.41
N PHE A 208 -19.20 -12.86 -17.71
CA PHE A 208 -19.52 -12.35 -16.38
C PHE A 208 -20.79 -11.48 -16.39
N ASP A 209 -20.89 -10.55 -17.34
CA ASP A 209 -22.04 -9.66 -17.46
C ASP A 209 -23.33 -10.42 -17.80
N SER A 210 -23.23 -11.51 -18.58
CA SER A 210 -24.35 -12.40 -18.90
C SER A 210 -24.83 -13.15 -17.65
N LYS A 211 -23.91 -13.71 -16.85
CA LYS A 211 -24.25 -14.35 -15.56
C LYS A 211 -24.82 -13.36 -14.55
N MET A 212 -24.30 -12.13 -14.51
CA MET A 212 -24.86 -11.08 -13.67
C MET A 212 -26.29 -10.74 -14.10
N LYS A 213 -26.56 -10.64 -15.41
CA LYS A 213 -27.90 -10.36 -15.93
C LYS A 213 -28.93 -11.42 -15.52
N SER A 214 -28.55 -12.70 -15.45
CA SER A 214 -29.47 -13.77 -15.04
C SER A 214 -29.79 -13.77 -13.54
N ILE A 215 -28.94 -13.17 -12.71
CA ILE A 215 -29.13 -13.09 -11.25
C ILE A 215 -29.98 -11.85 -10.88
N LEU A 216 -29.80 -10.75 -11.61
CA LEU A 216 -30.45 -9.48 -11.34
C LEU A 216 -31.84 -9.41 -11.99
N ASN A 217 -32.77 -8.71 -11.33
CA ASN A 217 -34.02 -8.30 -11.98
C ASN A 217 -33.79 -7.12 -12.93
N ALA A 218 -34.83 -6.72 -13.66
CA ALA A 218 -34.74 -5.67 -14.68
C ALA A 218 -34.21 -4.33 -14.13
N ASP A 219 -34.70 -3.89 -12.97
CA ASP A 219 -34.32 -2.61 -12.37
C ASP A 219 -32.88 -2.64 -11.83
N GLN A 220 -32.51 -3.74 -11.16
CA GLN A 220 -31.15 -3.97 -10.68
C GLN A 220 -30.16 -4.03 -11.84
N TYR A 221 -30.51 -4.69 -12.95
CA TYR A 221 -29.66 -4.75 -14.13
C TYR A 221 -29.47 -3.38 -14.79
N LYS A 222 -30.53 -2.57 -14.83
CA LYS A 222 -30.44 -1.17 -15.31
C LYS A 222 -29.48 -0.35 -14.43
N LYS A 223 -29.55 -0.47 -13.11
CA LYS A 223 -28.59 0.17 -12.18
C LYS A 223 -27.17 -0.35 -12.39
N TRP A 224 -27.00 -1.66 -12.52
CA TRP A 224 -25.71 -2.29 -12.78
C TRP A 224 -25.03 -1.75 -14.04
N THR A 225 -25.77 -1.67 -15.15
CA THR A 225 -25.22 -1.13 -16.42
C THR A 225 -24.85 0.35 -16.33
N ALA A 226 -25.61 1.16 -15.58
CA ALA A 226 -25.27 2.56 -15.30
C ALA A 226 -23.97 2.67 -14.49
N ILE A 227 -23.81 1.87 -13.44
CA ILE A 227 -22.59 1.82 -12.62
C ILE A 227 -21.38 1.40 -13.47
N GLN A 228 -21.54 0.42 -14.36
CA GLN A 228 -20.48 0.00 -15.28
C GLN A 228 -20.07 1.14 -16.23
N LYS A 229 -21.04 1.86 -16.78
CA LYS A 229 -20.80 3.01 -17.67
C LYS A 229 -20.04 4.12 -16.93
N GLU A 230 -20.51 4.51 -15.74
CA GLU A 230 -19.86 5.54 -14.93
C GLU A 230 -18.41 5.19 -14.61
N ARG A 231 -18.14 3.93 -14.21
CA ARG A 231 -16.76 3.46 -13.98
C ARG A 231 -15.91 3.54 -15.24
N LYS A 232 -16.47 3.18 -16.40
CA LYS A 232 -15.77 3.24 -17.69
C LYS A 232 -15.42 4.68 -18.06
N ASP A 233 -16.33 5.63 -17.84
CA ASP A 233 -16.10 7.03 -18.17
C ASP A 233 -15.09 7.67 -17.21
N LYS A 234 -15.20 7.42 -15.90
CA LYS A 234 -14.16 7.82 -14.93
C LYS A 234 -12.78 7.27 -15.28
N MET A 235 -12.69 6.02 -15.77
CA MET A 235 -11.42 5.44 -16.22
C MET A 235 -10.86 6.14 -17.47
N LYS A 236 -11.71 6.60 -18.39
CA LYS A 236 -11.25 7.37 -19.57
C LYS A 236 -10.74 8.74 -19.16
N ASP A 237 -11.44 9.44 -18.28
CA ASP A 237 -11.04 10.77 -17.82
C ASP A 237 -9.71 10.70 -17.08
N HIS A 238 -9.54 9.75 -16.16
CA HIS A 238 -8.26 9.51 -15.48
C HIS A 238 -7.11 9.14 -16.43
N ARG A 239 -7.41 8.60 -17.62
CA ARG A 239 -6.40 8.29 -18.63
C ARG A 239 -6.03 9.52 -19.44
N LYS A 240 -6.98 10.43 -19.70
CA LYS A 240 -6.74 11.72 -20.36
C LYS A 240 -5.92 12.65 -19.47
N ASP A 241 -6.21 12.71 -18.16
CA ASP A 241 -5.47 13.54 -17.19
C ASP A 241 -4.01 13.09 -16.99
N LYS A 242 -3.65 11.90 -17.46
CA LYS A 242 -2.30 11.32 -17.35
C LYS A 242 -1.52 11.30 -18.67
N MET A 243 -2.13 11.78 -19.75
CA MET A 243 -1.52 11.94 -21.07
C MET A 243 -1.19 13.41 -21.29
#